data_AF-I2QIM9-F1
#
_entry.id   AF-I2QIM9-F1
#
_cell.length_a   1.000
_cell.length_b   1.000
_cell.length_c   1.000
_cell.angle_alpha   90.00
_cell.angle_beta   90.00
_cell.angle_gamma   90.00
#
_symmetry.space_group_name_H-M   'P 1'
#
loop_
_entity.id
_entity.type
_entity.pdbx_description
1 polymer ?
#
loop_
_entity_poly.entity_id
_entity_poly.type
_entity_poly.pdbx_seq_one_letter_code
_entity_poly.pdbx_strand_id
1 'polypeptide(L)'
;MGTFYTDEQIQEAVAALEDHTPGIFERMKKLASVNDPFSDEQEAELGAVVRVLTIVLPKVSYVVQAEDKNEARARLSIDLGDVVRAALASDEDDSQ
;
A
#
# COMPACT_ATOMS: atom_id res chain seq x y z
N MET A 1 14.93 3.52 6.22
CA MET A 1 15.26 2.94 4.90
C MET A 1 14.82 3.94 3.84
N GLY A 2 15.55 4.10 2.75
CA GLY A 2 15.10 4.98 1.64
C GLY A 2 14.02 4.27 0.81
N THR A 3 13.11 5.04 0.21
CA THR A 3 12.10 4.53 -0.73
C THR A 3 12.73 4.21 -2.09
N PHE A 4 12.15 3.27 -2.83
CA PHE A 4 12.57 2.97 -4.21
C PHE A 4 12.01 3.98 -5.22
N TYR A 5 10.82 4.50 -4.94
CA TYR A 5 10.10 5.46 -5.74
C TYR A 5 10.03 6.83 -5.05
N THR A 6 9.82 7.88 -5.86
CA THR A 6 9.65 9.23 -5.33
C THR A 6 8.29 9.40 -4.67
N ASP A 7 8.15 10.43 -3.84
CA ASP A 7 6.88 10.74 -3.18
C ASP A 7 5.75 10.96 -4.19
N GLU A 8 6.02 11.57 -5.35
CA GLU A 8 5.02 11.76 -6.40
C GLU A 8 4.57 10.42 -7.01
N GLN A 9 5.51 9.49 -7.22
CA GLN A 9 5.21 8.15 -7.76
C GLN A 9 4.42 7.31 -6.76
N ILE A 10 4.72 7.47 -5.47
CA ILE A 10 3.96 6.84 -4.39
C ILE A 10 2.55 7.44 -4.34
N GLN A 11 2.41 8.76 -4.41
CA GLN A 11 1.10 9.44 -4.43
C GLN A 11 0.26 9.03 -5.64
N GLU A 12 0.86 8.86 -6.82
CA GLU A 12 0.17 8.31 -7.99
C GLU A 12 -0.39 6.92 -7.70
N ALA A 13 0.41 6.04 -7.09
CA ALA A 13 -0.03 4.69 -6.75
C ALA A 13 -1.15 4.69 -5.70
N VAL A 14 -1.05 5.51 -4.66
CA VAL A 14 -2.11 5.67 -3.65
C VAL A 14 -3.39 6.20 -4.29
N ALA A 15 -3.30 7.21 -5.15
CA ALA A 15 -4.46 7.75 -5.86
C ALA A 15 -5.11 6.70 -6.78
N ALA A 16 -4.32 5.90 -7.48
CA ALA A 16 -4.83 4.81 -8.32
C ALA A 16 -5.52 3.71 -7.50
N LEU A 17 -5.02 3.42 -6.30
CA LEU A 17 -5.64 2.48 -5.37
C LEU A 17 -6.98 3.01 -4.86
N GLU A 18 -7.03 4.27 -4.44
CA GLU A 18 -8.24 4.94 -3.95
C GLU A 18 -9.32 5.09 -5.04
N ASP A 19 -8.92 5.40 -6.29
CA ASP A 19 -9.85 5.45 -7.44
C ASP A 19 -10.47 4.07 -7.72
N HIS A 20 -9.66 3.00 -7.66
CA HIS A 20 -10.16 1.64 -7.86
C HIS A 20 -11.00 1.14 -6.68
N THR A 21 -10.62 1.48 -5.45
CA THR A 21 -11.29 1.01 -4.22
C THR A 21 -11.21 2.09 -3.15
N PRO A 22 -12.25 2.94 -3.02
CA PRO A 22 -12.26 4.01 -2.05
C PRO A 22 -12.10 3.51 -0.61
N GLY A 23 -11.23 4.18 0.15
CA GLY A 23 -10.88 3.88 1.53
C GLY A 23 -9.89 2.73 1.69
N ILE A 24 -9.29 2.21 0.62
CA ILE A 24 -8.33 1.10 0.69
C ILE A 24 -7.10 1.47 1.52
N PHE A 25 -6.63 2.72 1.45
CA PHE A 25 -5.49 3.18 2.23
C PHE A 25 -5.76 3.11 3.73
N GLU A 26 -6.95 3.55 4.15
CA GLU A 26 -7.40 3.42 5.55
C GLU A 26 -7.50 1.96 6.00
N ARG A 27 -7.93 1.05 5.12
CA ARG A 27 -7.97 -0.38 5.44
C ARG A 27 -6.58 -0.98 5.57
N MET A 28 -5.64 -0.56 4.71
CA MET A 28 -4.23 -0.94 4.83
C MET A 28 -3.64 -0.48 6.16
N LYS A 29 -3.91 0.77 6.58
CA LYS A 29 -3.52 1.28 7.92
C LYS A 29 -4.11 0.43 9.04
N LYS A 30 -5.42 0.14 9.01
CA LYS A 30 -6.06 -0.71 10.03
C LYS A 30 -5.41 -2.09 10.14
N LEU A 31 -5.13 -2.75 9.02
CA LEU A 31 -4.45 -4.04 9.03
C LEU A 31 -3.01 -3.95 9.55
N ALA A 32 -2.29 -2.88 9.20
CA ALA A 32 -0.92 -2.65 9.66
C ALA A 32 -0.83 -2.29 11.15
N SER A 33 -1.91 -1.79 11.77
CA SER A 33 -1.98 -1.54 13.22
C SER A 33 -2.24 -2.80 14.08
N VAL A 34 -2.54 -3.95 13.47
CA VAL A 34 -2.80 -5.20 14.20
C VAL A 34 -1.47 -5.83 14.62
N ASN A 35 -1.22 -5.88 15.92
CA ASN A 35 -0.01 -6.48 16.51
C ASN A 35 -0.17 -7.96 16.87
N ASP A 36 -1.40 -8.48 16.84
CA ASP A 36 -1.77 -9.86 17.15
C ASP A 36 -1.93 -10.71 15.88
N PRO A 37 -2.02 -12.05 16.00
CA PRO A 37 -2.41 -12.89 14.87
C PRO A 37 -3.74 -12.40 14.28
N PHE A 38 -3.80 -12.34 12.95
CA PHE A 38 -5.03 -11.92 12.28
C PHE A 38 -6.19 -12.85 12.64
N SER A 39 -7.35 -12.28 12.91
CA SER A 39 -8.61 -13.03 12.92
C SER A 39 -8.98 -13.46 11.50
N ASP A 40 -9.87 -14.45 11.36
CA ASP A 40 -10.38 -14.89 10.05
C ASP A 40 -10.93 -13.72 9.20
N GLU A 41 -11.57 -12.73 9.85
CA GLU A 41 -12.07 -11.53 9.19
C GLU A 41 -10.93 -10.63 8.69
N GLN A 42 -9.87 -10.47 9.49
CA GLN A 42 -8.69 -9.69 9.11
C GLN A 42 -7.86 -10.40 8.03
N GLU A 43 -7.79 -11.74 8.05
CA GLU A 43 -7.18 -12.51 6.97
C GLU A 43 -7.96 -12.36 5.66
N ALA A 44 -9.29 -12.37 5.72
CA ALA A 44 -10.14 -12.12 4.56
C ALA A 44 -9.95 -10.69 4.01
N GLU A 45 -9.88 -9.68 4.88
CA GLU A 45 -9.63 -8.29 4.48
C GLU A 45 -8.20 -8.13 3.91
N LEU A 46 -7.20 -8.77 4.50
CA LEU A 46 -5.84 -8.80 3.96
C LEU A 46 -5.83 -9.42 2.56
N GLY A 47 -6.56 -10.52 2.35
CA GLY A 47 -6.74 -11.13 1.03
C GLY A 47 -7.39 -10.17 0.03
N ALA A 48 -8.38 -9.38 0.45
CA ALA A 48 -9.01 -8.36 -0.39
C ALA A 48 -8.02 -7.24 -0.76
N VAL A 49 -7.25 -6.74 0.20
CA VAL A 49 -6.20 -5.73 -0.02
C VAL A 49 -5.16 -6.24 -1.01
N VAL A 50 -4.63 -7.45 -0.80
CA VAL A 50 -3.65 -8.08 -1.71
C VAL A 50 -4.20 -8.21 -3.12
N ARG A 51 -5.49 -8.54 -3.27
CA ARG A 51 -6.15 -8.62 -4.58
C ARG A 51 -6.22 -7.27 -5.26
N VAL A 52 -6.57 -6.20 -4.54
CA VAL A 52 -6.59 -4.83 -5.09
C VAL A 52 -5.20 -4.40 -5.55
N LEU A 53 -4.17 -4.58 -4.72
CA LEU A 53 -2.78 -4.31 -5.08
C LEU A 53 -2.37 -5.08 -6.35
N THR A 54 -2.74 -6.36 -6.44
CA THR A 54 -2.45 -7.19 -7.62
C THR A 54 -3.10 -6.67 -8.90
N ILE A 55 -4.28 -6.04 -8.82
CA ILE A 55 -5.00 -5.49 -9.97
C ILE A 55 -4.47 -4.11 -10.37
N VAL A 56 -4.15 -3.26 -9.38
CA VAL A 56 -3.84 -1.84 -9.59
C VAL A 56 -2.37 -1.61 -9.88
N LEU A 57 -1.45 -2.16 -9.07
CA LEU A 57 -0.02 -1.85 -9.20
C LEU A 57 0.56 -2.12 -10.59
N PRO A 58 0.21 -3.21 -11.30
CA PRO A 58 0.72 -3.44 -12.67
C PRO A 58 0.28 -2.39 -13.70
N LYS A 59 -0.71 -1.56 -13.39
CA LYS A 59 -1.27 -0.53 -14.29
C LYS A 59 -0.70 0.86 -14.02
N VAL A 60 0.03 1.04 -12.91
CA VAL A 60 0.66 2.31 -12.55
C VAL A 60 1.73 2.65 -13.59
N SER A 61 1.81 3.92 -14.01
CA SER A 61 2.48 4.33 -15.24
C SER A 61 3.96 3.92 -15.30
N TYR A 62 4.69 4.08 -14.20
CA TYR A 62 6.10 3.70 -14.11
C TYR A 62 6.33 2.19 -13.97
N VAL A 63 5.36 1.44 -13.42
CA VAL A 63 5.42 -0.03 -13.41
C VAL A 63 5.19 -0.58 -14.81
N VAL A 64 4.28 0.01 -15.59
CA VAL A 64 4.01 -0.38 -16.98
C VAL A 64 5.24 -0.18 -17.87
N GLN A 65 6.03 0.87 -17.61
CA GLN A 65 7.21 1.27 -18.37
C GLN A 65 8.52 0.63 -17.87
N ALA A 66 8.49 -0.08 -16.75
CA ALA A 66 9.66 -0.75 -16.21
C ALA A 66 10.13 -1.91 -17.10
N GLU A 67 11.45 -2.10 -17.17
CA GLU A 67 12.08 -3.23 -17.85
C GLU A 67 11.67 -4.56 -17.20
N ASP A 68 11.74 -4.63 -15.86
CA ASP A 68 11.16 -5.72 -15.07
C ASP A 68 9.94 -5.21 -14.28
N LYS A 69 8.76 -5.55 -14.79
CA LYS A 69 7.47 -5.16 -14.19
C LYS A 69 7.21 -5.87 -12.86
N ASN A 70 7.71 -7.09 -12.69
CA ASN A 70 7.50 -7.85 -11.46
C ASN A 70 8.35 -7.28 -10.34
N GLU A 71 9.61 -6.94 -10.64
CA GLU A 71 10.49 -6.25 -9.70
C GLU A 71 9.95 -4.87 -9.35
N ALA A 72 9.54 -4.08 -10.35
CA ALA A 72 8.95 -2.76 -10.12
C ALA A 72 7.72 -2.83 -9.21
N ARG A 73 6.82 -3.78 -9.47
CA ARG A 73 5.66 -4.04 -8.61
C ARG A 73 6.07 -4.43 -7.19
N ALA A 74 7.05 -5.32 -7.03
CA ALA A 74 7.50 -5.76 -5.71
C ALA A 74 8.09 -4.60 -4.89
N ARG A 75 8.93 -3.77 -5.52
CA ARG A 75 9.48 -2.55 -4.90
C ARG A 75 8.36 -1.57 -4.51
N LEU A 76 7.37 -1.40 -5.37
CA LEU A 76 6.25 -0.51 -5.09
C LEU A 76 5.40 -1.01 -3.91
N SER A 77 5.17 -2.33 -3.81
CA SER A 77 4.49 -2.90 -2.65
C SER A 77 5.25 -2.66 -1.34
N ILE A 78 6.59 -2.65 -1.37
CA ILE A 78 7.41 -2.35 -0.20
C ILE A 78 7.24 -0.88 0.20
N ASP A 79 7.41 0.06 -0.74
CA ASP A 79 7.26 1.49 -0.48
C ASP A 79 5.86 1.84 0.04
N LEU A 80 4.80 1.26 -0.53
CA LEU A 80 3.43 1.44 -0.04
C LEU A 80 3.27 0.92 1.39
N GLY A 81 3.89 -0.20 1.73
CA GLY A 81 3.90 -0.72 3.11
C GLY A 81 4.60 0.24 4.07
N ASP A 82 5.72 0.83 3.68
CA ASP A 82 6.46 1.80 4.49
C ASP A 82 5.69 3.11 4.66
N VAL A 83 5.03 3.58 3.60
CA VAL A 83 4.15 4.77 3.64
C VAL A 83 2.97 4.56 4.58
N VAL A 84 2.34 3.38 4.53
CA VAL A 84 1.24 3.03 5.45
C VAL A 84 1.72 3.04 6.91
N ARG A 85 2.90 2.46 7.19
CA ARG A 85 3.48 2.47 8.55
C ARG A 85 3.88 3.86 9.01
N ALA A 86 4.44 4.67 8.13
CA ALA A 86 4.79 6.06 8.43
C ALA A 86 3.55 6.91 8.71
N ALA A 87 2.48 6.72 7.94
CA ALA A 87 1.20 7.38 8.17
C ALA A 87 0.57 6.96 9.50
N LEU A 88 0.62 5.67 9.85
CA LEU A 88 0.17 5.18 11.16
C LEU A 88 0.93 5.84 12.31
N ALA A 89 2.27 5.88 12.25
CA ALA A 89 3.07 6.52 13.29
C ALA A 89 2.76 8.02 13.43
N SER A 90 2.45 8.69 12.32
CA SER A 90 2.06 10.11 12.32
C SER A 90 0.68 10.33 12.95
N ASP A 91 -0.28 9.44 12.68
CA ASP A 91 -1.63 9.47 13.28
C ASP A 91 -1.58 9.21 14.80
N GLU A 92 -0.62 8.40 15.28
CA GLU A 92 -0.38 8.13 16.70
C GLU A 92 0.25 9.32 17.43
N ASP A 93 1.20 10.04 16.81
CA ASP A 93 1.87 11.21 17.40
C ASP A 93 0.94 12.43 17.55
N ASP A 94 -0.04 12.63 16.65
CA ASP A 94 -1.06 13.70 16.76
C ASP A 94 -2.09 13.46 17.89
N SER A 95 -2.05 12.29 18.53
CA SER A 95 -2.97 11.88 19.60
C SER A 95 -2.39 12.03 21.02
N GLN A 96 -1.19 12.61 21.18
CA GLN A 96 -0.53 12.90 22.48
C GLN A 96 -0.54 14.38 22.86
#